data_AF-A0A093IBL8-F1
#
_entry.id   AF-A0A093IBL8-F1
#
_cell.length_a   1.000
_cell.length_b   1.000
_cell.length_c   1.000
_cell.angle_alpha   90.00
_cell.angle_beta   90.00
_cell.angle_gamma   90.00
#
_symmetry.space_group_name_H-M   'P 1'
#
loop_
_entity.id
_entity.type
_entity.pdbx_description
1 polymer ?
#
loop_
_entity_poly.entity_id
_entity_poly.type
_entity_poly.pdbx_seq_one_letter_code
_entity_poly.pdbx_strand_id
1 'polypeptide(L)'
;PTLFVYFYRRYCWLLVAAFFNVSKLPERIQPGLFDIVGHSHQLFHIFTFLSIYDQVHYVEDGLAAFLKAPPAAPTYLGTVGYMLLLMLCLAVVVRRFLSAKDLC
;
A
#
# COMPACT_ATOMS: atom_id res chain seq x y z
N PRO A 1 -6.64 19.64 -3.74
CA PRO A 1 -7.74 18.72 -4.12
C PRO A 1 -7.27 17.46 -4.87
N THR A 2 -6.29 17.56 -5.78
CA THR A 2 -5.73 16.41 -6.52
C THR A 2 -4.95 15.43 -5.65
N LEU A 3 -4.16 15.93 -4.68
CA LEU A 3 -3.39 15.10 -3.73
C LEU A 3 -4.27 14.05 -3.02
N PHE A 4 -5.46 14.45 -2.58
CA PHE A 4 -6.38 13.56 -1.86
C PHE A 4 -6.90 12.45 -2.78
N VAL A 5 -7.11 12.74 -4.06
CA VAL A 5 -7.53 11.75 -5.05
C VAL A 5 -6.43 10.72 -5.27
N TYR A 6 -5.18 11.14 -5.48
CA TYR A 6 -4.04 10.22 -5.62
C TYR A 6 -3.83 9.37 -4.37
N PHE A 7 -3.99 9.96 -3.18
CA PHE A 7 -3.88 9.25 -1.91
C PHE A 7 -4.90 8.12 -1.82
N TYR A 8 -6.21 8.41 -1.94
CA TYR A 8 -7.24 7.38 -1.85
C TYR A 8 -7.14 6.34 -2.96
N ARG A 9 -6.86 6.78 -4.19
CA ARG A 9 -6.72 5.90 -5.34
C ARG A 9 -5.58 4.89 -5.15
N ARG A 10 -4.44 5.32 -4.60
CA ARG A 10 -3.33 4.45 -4.19
C ARG A 10 -3.78 3.38 -3.19
N TYR A 11 -4.47 3.75 -2.11
CA TYR A 11 -4.94 2.76 -1.13
C TYR A 11 -5.95 1.78 -1.72
N CYS A 12 -6.84 2.24 -2.59
CA CYS A 12 -7.76 1.37 -3.32
C CYS A 12 -7.00 0.33 -4.15
N TRP A 13 -6.00 0.74 -4.94
CA TRP A 13 -5.19 -0.18 -5.73
C TRP A 13 -4.42 -1.19 -4.87
N LEU A 14 -3.88 -0.76 -3.73
CA LEU A 14 -3.21 -1.65 -2.76
C LEU A 14 -4.17 -2.70 -2.17
N LEU A 15 -5.40 -2.30 -1.81
CA LEU A 15 -6.42 -3.22 -1.31
C LEU A 15 -6.83 -4.23 -2.37
N VAL A 16 -7.00 -3.77 -3.62
CA VAL A 16 -7.31 -4.64 -4.76
C VAL A 16 -6.17 -5.61 -5.03
N ALA A 17 -4.91 -5.14 -5.01
CA ALA A 17 -3.73 -5.99 -5.16
C ALA A 17 -3.67 -7.07 -4.06
N ALA A 18 -3.86 -6.68 -2.79
CA ALA A 18 -3.88 -7.59 -1.66
C ALA A 18 -5.01 -8.62 -1.76
N PHE A 19 -6.21 -8.18 -2.18
CA PHE A 19 -7.35 -9.07 -2.40
C PHE A 19 -7.04 -10.13 -3.44
N PHE A 20 -6.53 -9.76 -4.62
CA PHE A 20 -6.17 -10.73 -5.66
C PHE A 20 -5.03 -11.66 -5.24
N ASN A 21 -4.06 -11.17 -4.45
CA ASN A 21 -2.96 -11.97 -3.94
C ASN A 21 -3.41 -13.03 -2.93
N VAL A 22 -4.28 -12.66 -1.98
CA VAL A 22 -4.74 -13.55 -0.89
C VAL A 22 -5.82 -14.51 -1.38
N SER A 23 -6.78 -14.02 -2.16
CA SER A 23 -7.97 -14.79 -2.54
C SER A 23 -7.68 -15.87 -3.59
N LYS A 24 -6.57 -15.73 -4.35
CA LYS A 24 -6.22 -16.64 -5.44
C LYS A 24 -7.38 -16.83 -6.43
N LEU A 25 -8.18 -15.78 -6.65
CA LEU A 25 -9.43 -15.88 -7.39
C LEU A 25 -9.31 -16.29 -8.87
N PRO A 26 -8.28 -15.94 -9.67
CA PRO A 26 -8.24 -16.41 -11.06
C PRO A 26 -7.91 -17.91 -11.17
N GLU A 27 -7.01 -18.43 -10.33
CA GLU A 27 -6.60 -19.84 -10.33
C GLU A 27 -7.66 -20.78 -9.70
N ARG A 28 -8.49 -20.28 -8.78
CA ARG A 28 -9.59 -21.06 -8.18
C ARG A 28 -10.85 -21.13 -9.04
N ILE A 29 -11.12 -20.13 -9.87
CA ILE A 29 -12.35 -20.06 -10.67
C ILE A 29 -12.22 -20.92 -11.94
N GLN A 30 -11.04 -21.02 -12.54
CA GLN A 30 -10.81 -21.86 -13.72
C GLN A 30 -9.38 -22.45 -13.74
N PRO A 31 -9.18 -23.66 -13.16
CA PRO A 31 -7.88 -24.31 -13.20
C PRO A 31 -7.51 -24.65 -14.65
N GLY A 32 -6.33 -24.21 -15.10
CA GLY A 32 -5.75 -24.53 -16.42
C GLY A 32 -5.83 -23.45 -17.51
N LEU A 33 -6.68 -22.41 -17.36
CA LEU A 33 -6.76 -21.31 -18.35
C LEU A 33 -5.82 -20.13 -18.02
N PHE A 34 -5.51 -19.94 -16.74
CA PHE A 34 -4.77 -18.79 -16.20
C PHE A 34 -3.34 -19.13 -15.73
N ASP A 35 -2.76 -20.23 -16.21
CA ASP A 35 -1.40 -20.66 -15.81
C ASP A 35 -0.27 -19.81 -16.44
N ILE A 36 -0.53 -19.16 -17.58
CA ILE A 36 0.50 -18.38 -18.33
C ILE A 36 0.22 -16.87 -18.28
N VAL A 37 -1.03 -16.45 -18.42
CA VAL A 37 -1.47 -15.04 -18.39
C VAL A 37 -2.68 -14.89 -17.48
N GLY A 38 -2.64 -13.96 -16.54
CA GLY A 38 -3.71 -13.67 -15.57
C GLY A 38 -3.61 -14.39 -14.23
N HIS A 39 -2.46 -15.01 -13.91
CA HIS A 39 -2.23 -15.58 -12.59
C HIS A 39 -2.34 -14.48 -11.50
N SER A 40 -2.78 -14.87 -10.30
CA SER A 40 -3.01 -13.96 -9.18
C SER A 40 -1.81 -13.05 -8.88
N HIS A 41 -0.59 -13.58 -9.04
CA HIS A 41 0.66 -12.82 -8.90
C HIS A 41 0.85 -11.75 -9.99
N GLN A 42 0.46 -12.03 -11.24
CA GLN A 42 0.56 -11.04 -12.33
C GLN A 42 -0.42 -9.88 -12.13
N LEU A 43 -1.65 -10.18 -11.73
CA LEU A 43 -2.62 -9.15 -11.35
C LEU A 43 -2.14 -8.34 -10.16
N PHE A 44 -1.56 -8.99 -9.14
CA PHE A 44 -0.91 -8.31 -8.03
C PHE A 44 0.17 -7.33 -8.49
N HIS A 45 1.04 -7.71 -9.42
CA HIS A 45 2.06 -6.82 -9.98
C HIS A 45 1.44 -5.63 -10.72
N ILE A 46 0.40 -5.85 -11.52
CA ILE A 46 -0.28 -4.78 -12.28
C ILE A 46 -0.90 -3.75 -11.32
N PHE A 47 -1.66 -4.19 -10.32
CA PHE A 47 -2.30 -3.28 -9.37
C PHE A 47 -1.28 -2.58 -8.46
N THR A 48 -0.20 -3.27 -8.10
CA THR A 48 0.90 -2.65 -7.33
C THR A 48 1.63 -1.58 -8.17
N PHE A 49 1.87 -1.84 -9.45
CA PHE A 49 2.45 -0.84 -10.36
C PHE A 49 1.56 0.39 -10.49
N LEU A 50 0.24 0.21 -10.61
CA LEU A 50 -0.71 1.31 -10.68
C LEU A 50 -0.73 2.15 -9.38
N SER A 51 -0.61 1.49 -8.22
CA SER A 51 -0.41 2.17 -6.94
C SER A 51 0.90 2.98 -6.89
N ILE A 52 2.00 2.43 -7.42
CA ILE A 52 3.29 3.14 -7.49
C ILE A 52 3.21 4.34 -8.43
N TYR A 53 2.53 4.20 -9.57
CA TYR A 53 2.30 5.29 -10.52
C TYR A 53 1.58 6.48 -9.86
N ASP A 54 0.53 6.20 -9.08
CA ASP A 54 -0.17 7.22 -8.29
C ASP A 54 0.70 7.80 -7.16
N GLN A 55 1.56 6.98 -6.58
CA GLN A 55 2.51 7.42 -5.55
C GLN A 55 3.54 8.41 -6.11
N VAL A 56 4.06 8.18 -7.32
CA VAL A 56 5.01 9.09 -7.97
C VAL A 56 4.35 10.45 -8.22
N HIS A 57 3.14 10.48 -8.78
CA HIS A 57 2.40 11.74 -9.00
C HIS A 57 2.15 12.49 -7.70
N TYR A 58 1.78 11.78 -6.63
CA TYR A 58 1.61 12.38 -5.31
C TYR A 58 2.90 13.02 -4.79
N VAL A 59 4.05 12.37 -4.98
CA VAL A 59 5.36 12.88 -4.54
C VAL A 59 5.78 14.08 -5.39
N GLU A 60 5.58 14.04 -6.70
CA GLU A 60 5.87 15.15 -7.60
C GLU A 60 5.02 16.39 -7.28
N ASP A 61 3.71 16.22 -7.10
CA ASP A 61 2.80 17.30 -6.69
C ASP A 61 3.18 17.85 -5.30
N GLY A 62 3.53 16.96 -4.36
CA GLY A 62 3.98 17.33 -3.02
C GLY A 62 5.29 18.12 -3.02
N LEU A 63 6.26 17.70 -3.83
CA LEU A 63 7.52 18.39 -4.02
C LEU A 63 7.31 19.75 -4.69
N ALA A 64 6.46 19.82 -5.73
CA ALA A 64 6.14 21.07 -6.40
C ALA A 64 5.45 22.07 -5.46
N ALA A 65 4.57 21.59 -4.57
CA ALA A 65 3.98 22.41 -3.53
C ALA A 65 5.02 22.90 -2.51
N PHE A 66 5.93 22.01 -2.08
CA PHE A 66 7.01 22.32 -1.15
C PHE A 66 7.97 23.40 -1.70
N LEU A 67 8.33 23.30 -2.98
CA LEU A 67 9.22 24.26 -3.65
C LEU A 67 8.59 25.65 -3.77
N LYS A 68 7.25 25.75 -3.92
CA LYS A 68 6.53 27.02 -4.02
C LYS A 68 6.41 27.74 -2.68
N ALA A 69 6.14 26.99 -1.62
CA ALA A 69 5.98 27.54 -0.28
C ALA A 69 6.46 26.49 0.73
N PRO A 70 7.70 26.63 1.26
CA PRO A 70 8.21 25.70 2.26
C PRO A 70 7.26 25.70 3.46
N PRO A 71 6.67 24.55 3.83
CA PRO A 71 5.82 24.45 5.00
C PRO A 71 6.61 24.75 6.28
N ALA A 72 5.89 25.08 7.35
CA ALA A 72 6.48 25.32 8.66
C ALA A 72 7.37 24.14 9.09
N ALA A 73 8.44 24.45 9.82
CA ALA A 73 9.41 23.46 10.28
C ALA A 73 8.71 22.28 10.97
N PRO A 74 9.13 21.04 10.69
CA PRO A 74 8.52 19.85 11.27
C PRO A 74 8.62 19.91 12.80
N THR A 75 7.50 19.70 13.49
CA THR A 75 7.48 19.64 14.95
C THR A 75 7.98 18.28 15.44
N TYR A 76 8.62 18.25 16.61
CA TYR A 76 9.11 17.01 17.22
C TYR A 76 7.97 16.00 17.43
N LEU A 77 6.80 16.46 17.87
CA LEU A 77 5.61 15.62 18.04
C LEU A 77 5.06 15.13 16.70
N GLY A 78 5.06 15.99 15.67
CA GLY A 78 4.59 15.66 14.32
C GLY A 78 5.48 14.68 13.56
N THR A 79 6.73 14.48 13.99
CA THR A 79 7.65 13.51 13.39
C THR A 79 7.82 12.29 14.28
N VAL A 80 8.42 12.46 15.47
CA VAL A 80 8.77 11.36 16.38
C VAL A 80 7.52 10.68 16.93
N GLY A 81 6.47 11.44 17.26
CA GLY A 81 5.23 10.88 17.78
C GLY A 81 4.56 9.91 16.80
N TYR A 82 4.37 10.34 15.55
CA TYR A 82 3.78 9.49 14.51
C TYR A 82 4.68 8.31 14.12
N MET A 83 6.01 8.50 14.09
CA MET A 83 6.94 7.39 13.82
C MET A 83 6.87 6.31 14.91
N LEU A 84 6.87 6.70 16.19
CA LEU A 84 6.75 5.75 17.31
C LEU A 84 5.40 5.04 17.31
N LEU A 85 4.31 5.77 17.06
CA LEU A 85 2.97 5.18 16.94
C LEU A 85 2.92 4.14 15.82
N LEU A 86 3.48 4.46 14.64
CA LEU A 86 3.56 3.54 13.52
C LEU A 86 4.38 2.28 13.87
N MET A 87 5.53 2.46 14.51
CA MET A 87 6.38 1.35 14.96
C MET A 87 5.66 0.44 15.96
N LEU A 88 4.92 1.02 16.92
CA LEU A 88 4.12 0.26 17.88
C LEU A 88 3.00 -0.52 17.20
N CYS A 89 2.26 0.12 16.29
CA CYS A 89 1.21 -0.54 15.51
C CYS A 89 1.76 -1.73 14.71
N LEU A 90 2.89 -1.54 14.01
CA LEU A 90 3.55 -2.61 13.26
C LEU A 90 4.01 -3.74 14.19
N ALA A 91 4.62 -3.42 15.33
CA ALA A 91 5.06 -4.42 16.31
C ALA A 91 3.89 -5.25 16.88
N VAL A 92 2.73 -4.61 17.14
CA VAL A 92 1.52 -5.31 17.60
C VAL A 92 1.00 -6.26 16.52
N VAL A 93 0.92 -5.81 15.27
CA VAL A 93 0.47 -6.65 14.14
C VAL A 93 1.41 -7.85 13.97
N VAL A 94 2.73 -7.64 13.95
CA VAL A 94 3.71 -8.72 13.82
C VAL A 94 3.59 -9.72 14.97
N ARG A 95 3.50 -9.25 16.22
CA ARG A 95 3.30 -10.15 17.38
C ARG A 95 2.02 -10.97 17.27
N ARG A 96 0.92 -10.37 16.82
CA ARG A 96 -0.35 -11.09 16.61
C ARG A 96 -0.22 -12.18 15.54
N PHE A 97 0.46 -11.89 14.44
CA PHE A 97 0.71 -12.87 13.38
C PHE A 97 1.66 -14.00 13.81
N LEU A 98 2.71 -13.69 14.58
CA LEU A 98 3.62 -14.72 15.10
C LEU A 98 2.91 -15.62 16.11
N SER A 99 2.20 -15.03 17.07
CA SER A 99 1.42 -15.80 18.05
C SER A 99 0.36 -16.70 17.40
N ALA A 100 -0.22 -16.31 16.27
CA ALA A 100 -1.17 -17.16 15.54
C ALA A 100 -0.50 -18.37 14.87
N LYS A 101 0.78 -18.25 14.46
CA LYS A 101 1.55 -19.37 13.90
C LYS A 101 2.01 -20.36 14.97
N ASP A 102 2.23 -19.89 16.19
CA ASP A 102 2.60 -20.74 17.33
C ASP A 102 1.43 -21.60 17.86
N LEU A 103 0.19 -21.34 17.40
CA LEU A 103 -1.03 -22.08 17.78
C LEU A 103 -1.45 -23.17 16.77
N CYS A 104 -0.70 -23.37 15.69
CA CYS A 104 -0.95 -24.42 14.68
C CYS A 104 0.15 -25.48 14.73
#